data_AF-A0A7W1B4I3-F1
#
_entry.id   AF-A0A7W1B4I3-F1
#
_cell.length_a   1.000
_cell.length_b   1.000
_cell.length_c   1.000
_cell.angle_alpha   90.00
_cell.angle_beta   90.00
_cell.angle_gamma   90.00
#
_symmetry.space_group_name_H-M   'P 1'
#
loop_
_entity.id
_entity.type
_entity.pdbx_description
1 polymer ?
#
loop_
_entity_poly.entity_id
_entity_poly.type
_entity_poly.pdbx_seq_one_letter_code
_entity_poly.pdbx_strand_id
1 'polypeptide(L)'
;MAHKKGASSTRNGRDSNAQRLGVKRFGGQLVNAGEIIVRQRGTHFHPGDGVGRGKDDTLFALIPGHVEFGSKRGRRVVNITAEATASAE
;
A
#
# COMPACT_ATOMS: atom_id res chain seq x y z
N MET A 1 3.62 7.43 -60.19
CA MET A 1 3.87 7.34 -58.74
C MET A 1 2.52 7.27 -58.03
N ALA A 2 2.16 6.13 -57.46
CA ALA A 2 0.88 5.95 -56.78
C ALA A 2 1.10 6.06 -55.27
N HIS A 3 0.88 7.26 -54.72
CA HIS A 3 0.79 7.40 -53.27
C HIS A 3 -0.53 6.79 -52.81
N LYS A 4 -0.51 5.53 -52.39
CA LYS A 4 -1.49 5.12 -51.39
C LYS A 4 -1.00 5.71 -50.07
N LYS A 5 -1.65 6.79 -49.61
CA LYS A 5 -1.58 7.23 -48.21
C LYS A 5 -2.10 6.06 -47.37
N GLY A 6 -1.22 5.13 -47.02
CA GLY A 6 -1.56 4.01 -46.16
C GLY A 6 -1.99 4.58 -44.82
N ALA A 7 -3.30 4.54 -44.54
CA ALA A 7 -3.82 4.90 -43.23
C ALA A 7 -3.28 3.87 -42.23
N SER A 8 -2.47 4.35 -41.28
CA SER A 8 -1.93 3.51 -40.19
C SER A 8 -3.09 3.12 -39.26
N SER A 9 -3.34 1.81 -39.12
CA SER A 9 -4.32 1.28 -38.17
C SER A 9 -3.61 1.02 -36.84
N THR A 10 -3.99 1.73 -35.79
CA THR A 10 -3.49 1.43 -34.44
C THR A 10 -4.20 0.20 -33.87
N ARG A 11 -3.43 -0.84 -33.55
CA ARG A 11 -3.91 -2.05 -32.82
C ARG A 11 -3.79 -1.93 -31.29
N ASN A 12 -3.50 -0.71 -30.82
CA ASN A 12 -3.24 -0.42 -29.41
C ASN A 12 -4.46 0.31 -28.83
N GLY A 13 -5.19 -0.35 -27.94
CA GLY A 13 -6.37 0.22 -27.26
C GLY A 13 -6.86 -0.63 -26.08
N ARG A 14 -6.08 -1.63 -25.67
CA ARG A 14 -6.40 -2.48 -24.51
C ARG A 14 -5.61 -1.97 -23.33
N ASP A 15 -6.33 -1.56 -22.30
CA ASP A 15 -5.78 -1.33 -20.97
C ASP A 15 -6.68 -2.02 -19.95
N SER A 16 -6.11 -2.33 -18.79
CA SER A 16 -6.81 -2.95 -17.68
C SER A 16 -7.38 -1.88 -16.72
N ASN A 17 -8.43 -2.24 -16.00
CA ASN A 17 -8.99 -1.33 -14.99
C ASN A 17 -7.99 -1.07 -13.85
N ALA A 18 -8.00 0.16 -13.33
CA ALA A 18 -7.19 0.55 -12.19
C ALA A 18 -7.56 -0.25 -10.92
N GLN A 19 -6.55 -0.80 -10.24
CA GLN A 19 -6.71 -1.68 -9.07
C GLN A 19 -6.75 -0.93 -7.74
N ARG A 20 -6.73 0.42 -7.75
CA ARG A 20 -6.75 1.29 -6.56
C ARG A 20 -5.70 0.90 -5.50
N LEU A 21 -4.50 0.51 -5.96
CA LEU A 21 -3.34 0.28 -5.10
C LEU A 21 -2.91 1.58 -4.41
N GLY A 22 -2.07 1.46 -3.40
CA GLY A 22 -1.49 2.58 -2.65
C GLY A 22 -1.77 2.53 -1.16
N VAL A 23 -1.24 3.56 -0.48
CA VAL A 23 -1.40 3.78 0.95
C VAL A 23 -2.84 4.18 1.26
N LYS A 24 -3.41 3.58 2.33
CA LYS A 24 -4.77 3.81 2.82
C LYS A 24 -4.79 4.55 4.16
N ARG A 25 -3.75 4.35 4.96
CA ARG A 25 -3.51 5.05 6.23
C ARG A 25 -2.13 5.66 6.22
N PHE A 26 -2.07 6.96 6.53
CA PHE A 26 -0.83 7.74 6.53
C PHE A 26 -0.24 7.80 7.94
N GLY A 27 1.01 8.28 8.04
CA GLY A 27 1.71 8.39 9.32
C GLY A 27 0.95 9.25 10.33
N GLY A 28 0.92 8.80 11.59
CA GLY A 28 0.22 9.47 12.69
C GLY A 28 -1.29 9.22 12.74
N GLN A 29 -1.87 8.46 11.81
CA GLN A 29 -3.29 8.11 11.86
C GLN A 29 -3.52 6.93 12.81
N LEU A 30 -4.57 7.03 13.62
CA LEU A 30 -5.05 5.94 14.47
C LEU A 30 -5.70 4.86 13.61
N VAL A 31 -5.32 3.62 13.85
CA VAL A 31 -5.85 2.42 13.17
C VAL A 31 -6.27 1.38 14.20
N ASN A 32 -7.32 0.63 13.85
CA ASN A 32 -7.75 -0.52 14.63
C ASN A 32 -7.00 -1.79 14.21
N ALA A 33 -7.03 -2.82 15.05
CA ALA A 33 -6.54 -4.14 14.66
C ALA A 33 -7.32 -4.67 13.44
N GLY A 34 -6.61 -5.25 12.48
CA GLY A 34 -7.13 -5.77 11.21
C GLY A 34 -7.27 -4.72 10.10
N GLU A 35 -7.05 -3.44 10.38
CA GLU A 35 -7.25 -2.37 9.40
C GLU A 35 -6.16 -2.34 8.32
N ILE A 36 -6.54 -2.06 7.08
CA ILE A 36 -5.61 -2.06 5.93
C ILE A 36 -4.83 -0.75 5.90
N ILE A 37 -3.50 -0.85 5.86
CA ILE A 37 -2.59 0.29 5.83
C ILE A 37 -2.11 0.58 4.40
N VAL A 38 -1.70 -0.45 3.65
CA VAL A 38 -1.21 -0.31 2.27
C VAL A 38 -1.67 -1.48 1.41
N ARG A 39 -2.28 -1.20 0.25
CA ARG A 39 -2.49 -2.21 -0.81
C ARG A 39 -1.39 -2.07 -1.85
N GLN A 40 -0.59 -3.09 -2.06
CA GLN A 40 0.56 -3.03 -2.96
C GLN A 40 0.66 -4.27 -3.85
N ARG A 41 1.57 -4.22 -4.82
CA ARG A 41 1.99 -5.37 -5.62
C ARG A 41 3.49 -5.50 -5.44
N GLY A 42 3.94 -6.61 -4.87
CA GLY A 42 5.27 -6.72 -4.30
C GLY A 42 5.40 -5.92 -3.01
N THR A 43 6.54 -6.08 -2.33
CA THR A 43 6.82 -5.44 -1.05
C THR A 43 7.62 -4.15 -1.23
N HIS A 44 6.94 -3.10 -1.68
CA HIS A 44 7.52 -1.75 -1.68
C HIS A 44 7.67 -1.23 -0.24
N PHE A 45 6.64 -1.49 0.58
CA PHE A 45 6.70 -1.38 2.03
C PHE A 45 6.77 -2.77 2.66
N HIS A 46 7.59 -2.89 3.69
CA HIS A 46 7.76 -4.13 4.44
C HIS A 46 7.00 -4.05 5.77
N PRO A 47 6.47 -5.18 6.28
CA PRO A 47 5.88 -5.21 7.61
C PRO A 47 6.96 -4.97 8.65
N GLY A 48 6.64 -4.12 9.62
CA GLY A 48 7.43 -3.91 10.82
C GLY A 48 6.65 -4.29 12.06
N ASP A 49 6.85 -3.56 13.14
CA ASP A 49 6.28 -3.90 14.44
C ASP A 49 4.76 -3.66 14.43
N GLY A 50 3.98 -4.66 14.87
CA GLY A 50 2.52 -4.57 14.89
C GLY A 50 1.84 -4.65 13.51
N VAL A 51 2.55 -4.95 12.42
CA VAL A 51 2.00 -5.01 11.05
C VAL A 51 2.15 -6.40 10.45
N GLY A 52 1.06 -6.92 9.90
CA GLY A 52 1.02 -8.18 9.15
C GLY A 52 1.09 -7.97 7.63
N ARG A 53 1.53 -9.01 6.91
CA ARG A 53 1.51 -9.06 5.44
C ARG A 53 0.56 -10.14 4.95
N GLY A 54 -0.41 -9.77 4.11
CA GLY A 54 -1.34 -10.68 3.46
C GLY A 54 -0.72 -11.43 2.28
N LYS A 55 -1.45 -12.40 1.73
CA LYS A 55 -1.04 -13.19 0.55
C LYS A 55 -0.81 -12.32 -0.69
N ASP A 56 -1.53 -11.22 -0.82
CA ASP A 56 -1.44 -10.29 -1.96
C ASP A 56 -0.51 -9.09 -1.70
N ASP A 57 0.40 -9.23 -0.73
CA ASP A 57 1.33 -8.20 -0.23
C ASP A 57 0.69 -7.01 0.50
N THR A 58 -0.63 -7.02 0.70
CA THR A 58 -1.31 -5.98 1.49
C THR A 58 -0.80 -5.96 2.94
N LEU A 59 -0.51 -4.77 3.46
CA LEU A 59 -0.13 -4.56 4.86
C LEU A 59 -1.35 -4.19 5.69
N PHE A 60 -1.50 -4.83 6.84
CA PHE A 60 -2.61 -4.61 7.76
C PHE A 60 -2.14 -4.56 9.22
N ALA A 61 -2.90 -3.88 10.06
CA ALA A 61 -2.61 -3.73 11.48
C ALA A 61 -2.88 -5.04 12.25
N LEU A 62 -1.97 -5.44 13.12
CA LEU A 62 -2.19 -6.54 14.08
C LEU A 62 -2.68 -6.03 15.43
N ILE A 63 -2.28 -4.81 15.79
CA ILE A 63 -2.63 -4.14 17.04
C ILE A 63 -3.22 -2.75 16.74
N PRO A 64 -4.10 -2.21 17.59
CA PRO A 64 -4.52 -0.82 17.47
C PRO A 64 -3.38 0.13 17.86
N GLY A 65 -3.35 1.31 17.24
CA GLY A 65 -2.34 2.34 17.51
C GLY A 65 -2.16 3.31 16.35
N HIS A 66 -1.03 4.02 16.30
CA HIS A 66 -0.72 4.96 15.23
C HIS A 66 0.22 4.34 14.19
N VAL A 67 -0.05 4.62 12.92
CA VAL A 67 0.82 4.20 11.83
C VAL A 67 2.10 5.04 11.82
N GLU A 68 3.26 4.39 11.77
CA GLU A 68 4.55 5.03 11.60
C GLU A 68 5.27 4.47 10.38
N PHE A 69 5.71 5.35 9.49
CA PHE A 69 6.53 4.96 8.33
C PHE A 69 8.00 5.19 8.66
N GLY A 70 8.81 4.15 8.50
CA GLY A 70 10.25 4.20 8.79
C GLY A 70 11.10 3.55 7.70
N SER A 71 12.39 3.49 7.97
CA SER A 71 13.37 2.75 7.15
C SER A 71 14.21 1.85 8.05
N LYS A 72 14.34 0.58 7.68
CA LYS A 72 15.15 -0.41 8.40
C LYS A 72 16.02 -1.17 7.41
N ARG A 73 17.34 -1.13 7.61
CA ARG A 73 18.33 -1.82 6.74
C ARG A 73 18.12 -1.50 5.25
N GLY A 74 17.86 -0.23 4.92
CA GLY A 74 17.65 0.23 3.54
C GLY A 74 16.29 -0.11 2.94
N ARG A 75 15.35 -0.68 3.71
CA ARG A 75 13.99 -0.98 3.27
C ARG A 75 12.99 -0.07 3.95
N ARG A 76 11.95 0.36 3.22
CA ARG A 76 10.82 1.10 3.78
C ARG A 76 9.95 0.13 4.59
N VAL A 77 9.66 0.50 5.83
CA VAL A 77 8.91 -0.34 6.79
C VAL A 77 7.72 0.45 7.33
N VAL A 78 6.63 -0.25 7.63
CA VAL A 78 5.47 0.30 8.34
C VAL A 78 5.38 -0.36 9.70
N ASN A 79 5.34 0.46 10.74
CA ASN A 79 5.15 0.05 12.12
C ASN A 79 3.81 0.60 12.64
N ILE A 80 3.33 0.01 13.73
CA ILE A 80 2.27 0.58 14.55
C ILE A 80 2.83 0.84 15.94
N THR A 81 2.79 2.10 16.36
CA THR A 81 3.08 2.49 17.74
C THR A 81 1.80 2.36 18.54
N ALA A 82 1.80 1.47 19.53
CA ALA A 82 0.68 1.36 20.46
C ALA A 82 0.60 2.67 21.26
N GLU A 83 -0.58 3.30 21.29
CA GLU A 83 -0.81 4.29 22.34
C GLU A 83 -0.89 3.52 23.66
N ALA A 84 -0.10 3.94 24.63
CA ALA A 84 -0.30 3.52 25.99
C ALA A 84 -1.72 3.92 26.36
N THR A 85 -2.62 2.96 26.53
CA THR A 85 -3.93 3.16 27.12
C THR A 85 -3.73 3.95 28.40
N ALA A 86 -4.06 5.25 28.35
CA ALA A 86 -4.23 6.04 29.54
C ALA A 86 -5.40 5.40 30.29
N SER A 87 -5.03 4.70 31.35
CA SER A 87 -5.90 4.21 32.41
C SER A 87 -6.91 5.29 32.77
N ALA A 88 -8.18 5.06 32.45
CA ALA A 88 -9.30 5.78 33.00
C ALA A 88 -10.31 4.74 33.50
N GLU A 89 -10.32 4.62 34.84
CA GLU A 89 -11.27 3.96 35.75
C GLU A 89 -11.32 2.42 35.79
#